data_AF-A3Q9Q2-F1
#
_entry.id   AF-A3Q9Q2-F1
#
_cell.length_a   1.000
_cell.length_b   1.000
_cell.length_c   1.000
_cell.angle_alpha   90.00
_cell.angle_beta   90.00
_cell.angle_gamma   90.00
#
_symmetry.space_group_name_H-M   'P 1'
#
loop_
_entity.id
_entity.type
_entity.pdbx_description
1 polymer ?
#
loop_
_entity_poly.entity_id
_entity_poly.type
_entity_poly.pdbx_seq_one_letter_code
_entity_poly.pdbx_strand_id
1 'polypeptide(L)'
;MSLSTHSPLASEFAEETVGSLVAGDFRRAHVFSQFGIDFCCGGKRTLVKACDRAGIALVEVEAALQAVKAEGMQEDSLNQLPLSELIDYIEATHHDYVREKAPLLIEYSQKMVRAHGEHYDEIKPFAGWVRALIEDLMPHLMKEEQILFPAIRAMAAGEQVSGCFGHIGNPINAMEHEHDEASEIVERLRALTNDFTPPPHACTTWRICYATLKEFVADLQQHIHIENNILFPKTLAI
;
A
#
# COMPACT_ATOMS: atom_id res chain seq x y z
N MET A 1 -28.65 -40.35 3.87
CA MET A 1 -27.57 -39.57 3.24
C MET A 1 -28.20 -38.27 2.76
N SER A 2 -28.14 -37.23 3.59
CA SER A 2 -28.66 -35.91 3.25
C SER A 2 -27.54 -35.15 2.55
N LEU A 3 -27.71 -34.88 1.26
CA LEU A 3 -26.80 -34.03 0.51
C LEU A 3 -27.10 -32.58 0.91
N SER A 4 -26.25 -32.02 1.77
CA SER A 4 -26.22 -30.59 2.03
C SER A 4 -25.80 -29.87 0.75
N THR A 5 -26.77 -29.31 0.04
CA THR A 5 -26.55 -28.35 -1.03
C THR A 5 -25.88 -27.11 -0.43
N HIS A 6 -24.61 -26.86 -0.77
CA HIS A 6 -24.02 -25.53 -0.59
C HIS A 6 -24.82 -24.56 -1.47
N SER A 7 -25.56 -23.66 -0.81
CA SER A 7 -26.14 -22.51 -1.48
C SER A 7 -24.99 -21.65 -1.99
N PRO A 8 -24.98 -21.22 -3.28
CA PRO A 8 -24.04 -20.20 -3.70
C PRO A 8 -24.35 -18.93 -2.89
N LEU A 9 -23.32 -18.35 -2.27
CA LEU A 9 -23.39 -17.02 -1.67
C LEU A 9 -23.99 -16.09 -2.73
N ALA A 10 -25.16 -15.52 -2.45
CA ALA A 10 -25.75 -14.53 -3.33
C ALA A 10 -24.77 -13.36 -3.45
N SER A 11 -24.47 -12.93 -4.68
CA SER A 11 -23.62 -11.78 -4.90
C SER A 11 -24.21 -10.53 -4.24
N GLU A 12 -23.39 -9.84 -3.45
CA GLU A 12 -23.74 -8.59 -2.77
C GLU A 12 -24.03 -7.46 -3.78
N PHE A 13 -23.30 -7.42 -4.90
CA PHE A 13 -23.28 -6.27 -5.81
C PHE A 13 -23.92 -6.51 -7.19
N ALA A 14 -24.23 -7.77 -7.55
CA ALA A 14 -24.61 -8.14 -8.91
C ALA A 14 -25.78 -7.33 -9.49
N GLU A 15 -26.80 -7.10 -8.67
CA GLU A 15 -28.02 -6.40 -9.05
C GLU A 15 -27.98 -4.89 -8.78
N GLU A 16 -26.93 -4.40 -8.11
CA GLU A 16 -26.73 -2.96 -7.95
C GLU A 16 -26.28 -2.33 -9.26
N THR A 17 -26.74 -1.09 -9.50
CA THR A 17 -26.29 -0.35 -10.68
C THR A 17 -24.88 0.17 -10.48
N VAL A 18 -24.07 0.15 -11.54
CA VAL A 18 -22.67 0.63 -11.50
C VAL A 18 -22.60 2.08 -10.98
N GLY A 19 -23.54 2.93 -11.38
CA GLY A 19 -23.64 4.31 -10.90
C GLY A 19 -23.98 4.43 -9.41
N SER A 20 -24.85 3.56 -8.89
CA SER A 20 -25.15 3.47 -7.45
C SER A 20 -23.92 3.04 -6.66
N LEU A 21 -23.17 2.05 -7.17
CA LEU A 21 -21.96 1.55 -6.53
C LEU A 21 -20.89 2.64 -6.42
N VAL A 22 -20.68 3.45 -7.48
CA VAL A 22 -19.76 4.61 -7.45
C VAL A 22 -20.27 5.72 -6.52
N ALA A 23 -21.58 5.98 -6.51
CA ALA A 23 -22.15 7.01 -5.63
C ALA A 23 -22.01 6.65 -4.14
N GLY A 24 -22.05 5.37 -3.79
CA GLY A 24 -21.84 4.89 -2.43
C GLY A 24 -20.37 4.91 -1.98
N ASP A 25 -19.42 4.78 -2.91
CA ASP A 25 -17.98 4.93 -2.65
C ASP A 25 -17.27 5.30 -3.96
N PHE A 26 -16.82 6.54 -4.06
CA PHE A 26 -16.22 7.08 -5.28
C PHE A 26 -14.94 6.34 -5.70
N ARG A 27 -14.25 5.66 -4.77
CA ARG A 27 -13.04 4.85 -5.06
C ARG A 27 -13.35 3.69 -6.02
N ARG A 28 -14.58 3.18 -6.01
CA ARG A 28 -15.04 2.13 -6.93
C ARG A 28 -15.02 2.57 -8.40
N ALA A 29 -15.03 3.88 -8.68
CA ALA A 29 -14.83 4.39 -10.04
C ALA A 29 -13.49 3.91 -10.64
N HIS A 30 -12.44 3.84 -9.83
CA HIS A 30 -11.13 3.36 -10.28
C HIS A 30 -11.19 1.88 -10.65
N VAL A 31 -11.84 1.05 -9.83
CA VAL A 31 -12.08 -0.38 -10.13
C VAL A 31 -12.76 -0.54 -11.48
N PHE A 32 -13.87 0.16 -11.71
CA PHE A 32 -14.58 0.07 -12.99
C PHE A 32 -13.72 0.54 -14.17
N SER A 33 -12.90 1.57 -14.00
CA SER A 33 -11.95 2.00 -15.03
C SER A 33 -10.91 0.93 -15.36
N GLN A 34 -10.36 0.21 -14.38
CA GLN A 34 -9.39 -0.86 -14.58
C GLN A 34 -9.97 -2.03 -15.39
N PHE A 35 -11.23 -2.35 -15.15
CA PHE A 35 -11.97 -3.37 -15.89
C PHE A 35 -12.65 -2.81 -17.17
N GLY A 36 -12.41 -1.56 -17.57
CA GLY A 36 -13.03 -1.00 -18.78
C GLY A 36 -14.57 -0.92 -18.73
N ILE A 37 -15.15 -0.89 -17.54
CA ILE A 37 -16.59 -0.78 -17.30
C ILE A 37 -16.98 0.70 -17.26
N ASP A 38 -17.83 1.13 -18.21
CA ASP A 38 -18.35 2.50 -18.27
C ASP A 38 -19.40 2.76 -17.18
N PHE A 39 -19.02 3.55 -16.18
CA PHE A 39 -19.87 4.00 -15.08
C PHE A 39 -20.47 5.40 -15.31
N CYS A 40 -19.99 6.16 -16.30
CA CYS A 40 -20.43 7.53 -16.58
C CYS A 40 -21.71 7.56 -17.44
N CYS A 41 -21.67 6.95 -18.63
CA CYS A 41 -22.84 6.87 -19.52
C CYS A 41 -23.62 5.56 -19.29
N GLY A 42 -22.92 4.52 -18.85
CA GLY A 42 -23.46 3.18 -18.57
C GLY A 42 -23.98 2.97 -17.14
N GLY A 43 -23.91 3.97 -16.26
CA GLY A 43 -24.14 3.80 -14.81
C GLY A 43 -25.50 3.25 -14.37
N LYS A 44 -26.53 3.25 -15.23
CA LYS A 44 -27.85 2.64 -14.93
C LYS A 44 -27.89 1.13 -15.10
N ARG A 45 -26.84 0.51 -15.65
CA ARG A 45 -26.74 -0.94 -15.80
C ARG A 45 -26.37 -1.58 -14.47
N THR A 46 -26.91 -2.77 -14.22
CA THR A 46 -26.47 -3.60 -13.09
C THR A 46 -25.04 -4.09 -13.32
N LEU A 47 -24.32 -4.39 -12.24
CA LEU A 47 -22.95 -4.86 -12.31
C LEU A 47 -22.81 -6.10 -13.21
N VAL A 48 -23.69 -7.09 -13.03
CA VAL A 48 -23.67 -8.31 -13.87
C VAL A 48 -23.78 -8.00 -15.37
N LYS A 49 -24.69 -7.08 -15.75
CA LYS A 49 -24.87 -6.69 -17.16
C LYS A 49 -23.70 -5.88 -17.71
N ALA A 50 -23.01 -5.14 -16.85
CA ALA A 50 -21.81 -4.40 -17.22
C ALA A 50 -20.63 -5.35 -17.46
N CYS A 51 -20.43 -6.33 -16.57
CA CYS A 51 -19.42 -7.38 -16.71
C CYS A 51 -19.65 -8.25 -17.96
N ASP A 52 -20.89 -8.70 -18.20
CA ASP A 52 -21.26 -9.48 -19.39
C ASP A 52 -20.90 -8.74 -20.69
N ARG A 53 -21.15 -7.43 -20.73
CA ARG A 53 -20.86 -6.59 -21.89
C ARG A 53 -19.36 -6.35 -22.08
N ALA A 54 -18.61 -6.25 -20.99
CA ALA A 54 -17.16 -6.07 -21.01
C ALA A 54 -16.41 -7.40 -21.29
N GLY A 55 -17.10 -8.55 -21.20
CA GLY A 55 -16.48 -9.86 -21.33
C GLY A 55 -15.62 -10.24 -20.12
N ILE A 56 -15.96 -9.73 -18.93
CA ILE A 56 -15.19 -9.87 -17.70
C ILE A 56 -15.95 -10.74 -16.72
N ALA A 57 -15.24 -11.58 -15.98
CA ALA A 57 -15.87 -12.42 -14.98
C ALA A 57 -16.37 -11.56 -13.81
N LEU A 58 -17.68 -11.64 -13.52
CA LEU A 58 -18.32 -10.89 -12.44
C LEU A 58 -17.58 -11.04 -11.10
N VAL A 59 -17.09 -12.26 -10.81
CA VAL A 59 -16.35 -12.58 -9.59
C VAL A 59 -15.07 -11.75 -9.42
N GLU A 60 -14.38 -11.38 -10.51
CA GLU A 60 -13.14 -10.60 -10.45
C GLU A 60 -13.43 -9.15 -10.07
N VAL A 61 -14.50 -8.59 -10.65
CA VAL A 61 -14.93 -7.22 -10.34
C VAL A 61 -15.49 -7.14 -8.92
N GLU A 62 -16.27 -8.14 -8.50
CA GLU A 62 -16.79 -8.24 -7.13
C GLU A 62 -15.67 -8.34 -6.10
N ALA A 63 -14.65 -9.16 -6.36
CA ALA A 63 -13.49 -9.25 -5.49
C ALA A 63 -12.78 -7.89 -5.35
N ALA A 64 -12.62 -7.15 -6.45
CA ALA A 64 -12.04 -5.81 -6.42
C ALA A 64 -12.92 -4.78 -5.69
N LEU A 65 -14.25 -4.85 -5.85
CA LEU A 65 -15.18 -3.99 -5.11
C LEU A 65 -15.22 -4.30 -3.61
N GLN A 66 -15.12 -5.58 -3.25
CA GLN A 66 -14.99 -6.02 -1.85
C GLN A 66 -13.67 -5.53 -1.24
N ALA A 67 -12.56 -5.58 -1.99
CA ALA A 67 -11.28 -5.05 -1.55
C ALA A 67 -11.37 -3.56 -1.22
N VAL A 68 -11.92 -2.74 -2.13
CA VAL A 68 -12.12 -1.29 -1.87
C VAL A 68 -13.00 -1.04 -0.64
N LYS A 69 -14.07 -1.82 -0.47
CA LYS A 69 -14.94 -1.72 0.72
C LYS A 69 -14.18 -2.07 1.99
N ALA A 70 -13.39 -3.14 1.98
CA ALA A 70 -12.60 -3.58 3.12
C ALA A 70 -11.51 -2.56 3.48
N GLU A 71 -10.81 -2.01 2.49
CA GLU A 71 -9.85 -0.91 2.65
C GLU A 71 -10.51 0.30 3.31
N GLY A 72 -11.70 0.70 2.83
CA GLY A 72 -12.46 1.79 3.43
C GLY A 72 -12.87 1.55 4.88
N MET A 73 -13.36 0.35 5.19
CA MET A 73 -13.73 0.00 6.56
C MET A 73 -12.51 -0.03 7.49
N GLN A 74 -11.36 -0.50 7.00
CA GLN A 74 -10.11 -0.49 7.74
C GLN A 74 -9.64 0.95 8.00
N GLU A 75 -9.66 1.80 6.98
CA GLU A 75 -9.29 3.22 7.09
C GLU A 75 -10.19 3.97 8.08
N ASP A 76 -11.51 3.79 8.02
CA ASP A 76 -12.46 4.35 8.98
C ASP A 76 -12.15 3.88 10.41
N SER A 77 -11.78 2.61 10.58
CA SER A 77 -11.41 2.05 11.88
C SER A 77 -10.11 2.67 12.42
N LEU A 78 -9.09 2.81 11.58
CA LEU A 78 -7.82 3.44 11.94
C LEU A 78 -7.99 4.93 12.27
N ASN A 79 -8.85 5.63 11.52
CA ASN A 79 -9.13 7.04 11.77
C ASN A 79 -9.83 7.28 13.13
N GLN A 80 -10.56 6.29 13.64
CA GLN A 80 -11.19 6.35 14.96
C GLN A 80 -10.24 6.05 16.13
N LEU A 81 -9.05 5.49 15.87
CA LEU A 81 -8.09 5.17 16.93
C LEU A 81 -7.55 6.45 17.61
N PRO A 82 -7.31 6.43 18.93
CA PRO A 82 -6.45 7.43 19.58
C PRO A 82 -5.07 7.48 18.92
N LEU A 83 -4.41 8.65 18.93
CA LEU A 83 -3.10 8.83 18.30
C LEU A 83 -2.07 7.81 18.80
N SER A 84 -2.05 7.49 20.09
CA SER A 84 -1.14 6.49 20.65
C SER A 84 -1.39 5.09 20.09
N GLU A 85 -2.64 4.68 19.95
CA GLU A 85 -3.00 3.34 19.43
C GLU A 85 -2.74 3.25 17.92
N LEU A 86 -2.95 4.36 17.18
CA LEU A 86 -2.60 4.43 15.77
C LEU A 86 -1.09 4.30 15.55
N ILE A 87 -0.29 4.96 16.39
CA ILE A 87 1.18 4.80 16.36
C ILE A 87 1.58 3.37 16.71
N ASP A 88 1.01 2.77 17.77
CA ASP A 88 1.28 1.37 18.13
C ASP A 88 0.99 0.42 16.96
N TYR A 89 -0.10 0.68 16.22
CA TYR A 89 -0.46 -0.08 15.03
C TYR A 89 0.57 0.08 13.90
N ILE A 90 1.01 1.31 13.61
CA ILE A 90 2.01 1.59 12.56
C ILE A 90 3.33 0.91 12.89
N GLU A 91 3.82 1.06 14.12
CA GLU A 91 5.08 0.45 14.57
C GLU A 91 5.03 -1.09 14.47
N ALA A 92 3.97 -1.71 15.02
CA ALA A 92 3.84 -3.17 15.06
C ALA A 92 3.50 -3.81 13.71
N THR A 93 2.87 -3.07 12.79
CA THR A 93 2.44 -3.61 11.49
C THR A 93 3.47 -3.31 10.42
N HIS A 94 3.80 -2.03 10.22
CA HIS A 94 4.57 -1.58 9.08
C HIS A 94 6.07 -1.50 9.39
N HIS A 95 6.45 -0.91 10.53
CA HIS A 95 7.88 -0.74 10.84
C HIS A 95 8.55 -2.08 11.11
N ASP A 96 7.88 -2.97 11.86
CA ASP A 96 8.35 -4.34 12.07
C ASP A 96 8.43 -5.14 10.76
N TYR A 97 7.46 -4.98 9.86
CA TYR A 97 7.49 -5.63 8.54
C TYR A 97 8.66 -5.12 7.69
N VAL A 98 8.91 -3.81 7.66
CA VAL A 98 10.07 -3.22 6.97
C VAL A 98 11.38 -3.82 7.51
N ARG A 99 11.53 -3.88 8.85
CA ARG A 99 12.72 -4.47 9.49
C ARG A 99 12.90 -5.95 9.16
N GLU A 100 11.82 -6.71 9.07
CA GLU A 100 11.87 -8.13 8.72
C GLU A 100 12.30 -8.34 7.27
N LYS A 101 11.72 -7.59 6.33
CA LYS A 101 11.88 -7.83 4.88
C LYS A 101 13.08 -7.14 4.26
N ALA A 102 13.48 -5.96 4.75
CA ALA A 102 14.63 -5.22 4.23
C ALA A 102 15.91 -6.07 4.10
N PRO A 103 16.40 -6.80 5.13
CA PRO A 103 17.62 -7.60 4.99
C PRO A 103 17.49 -8.70 3.92
N LEU A 104 16.30 -9.29 3.77
CA LEU A 104 16.05 -10.30 2.74
C LEU A 104 16.11 -9.72 1.33
N LEU A 105 15.54 -8.54 1.12
CA LEU A 105 15.59 -7.83 -0.17
C LEU A 105 17.02 -7.46 -0.57
N ILE A 106 17.84 -7.01 0.39
CA ILE A 106 19.28 -6.79 0.16
C ILE A 106 19.97 -8.10 -0.21
N GLU A 107 19.71 -9.18 0.52
CA GLU A 107 20.34 -10.48 0.26
C GLU A 107 19.98 -11.01 -1.14
N TYR A 108 18.70 -10.97 -1.51
CA TYR A 108 18.20 -11.49 -2.78
C TYR A 108 18.71 -10.65 -3.96
N SER A 109 18.65 -9.33 -3.86
CA SER A 109 19.16 -8.44 -4.92
C SER A 109 20.67 -8.63 -5.15
N GLN A 110 21.46 -8.81 -4.08
CA GLN A 110 22.89 -9.14 -4.22
C GLN A 110 23.14 -10.53 -4.80
N LYS A 111 22.32 -11.53 -4.46
CA LYS A 111 22.39 -12.87 -5.09
C LYS A 111 22.12 -12.76 -6.59
N MET A 112 21.14 -11.96 -6.99
CA MET A 112 20.85 -11.69 -8.40
C MET A 112 22.05 -11.02 -9.09
N VAL A 113 22.67 -10.00 -8.49
CA VAL A 113 23.88 -9.38 -9.05
C VAL A 113 24.98 -10.40 -9.31
N ARG A 114 25.27 -11.28 -8.33
CA ARG A 114 26.31 -12.31 -8.49
C ARG A 114 25.99 -13.32 -9.60
N ALA A 115 24.73 -13.71 -9.76
CA ALA A 115 24.33 -14.73 -10.73
C ALA A 115 24.08 -14.18 -12.14
N HIS A 116 23.61 -12.93 -12.24
CA HIS A 116 22.97 -12.41 -13.45
C HIS A 116 23.47 -11.01 -13.85
N GLY A 117 24.21 -10.30 -12.99
CA GLY A 117 24.60 -8.90 -13.22
C GLY A 117 25.59 -8.64 -14.36
N GLU A 118 26.22 -9.67 -14.92
CA GLU A 118 27.04 -9.57 -16.15
C GLU A 118 26.25 -9.89 -17.43
N HIS A 119 25.04 -10.44 -17.30
CA HIS A 119 24.21 -10.89 -18.42
C HIS A 119 22.98 -10.01 -18.66
N TYR A 120 22.55 -9.28 -17.63
CA TYR A 120 21.34 -8.47 -17.62
C TYR A 120 21.64 -7.11 -17.00
N ASP A 121 21.64 -6.07 -17.83
CA ASP A 121 22.05 -4.71 -17.47
C ASP A 121 21.15 -4.09 -16.39
N GLU A 122 19.90 -4.55 -16.27
CA GLU A 122 18.93 -4.07 -15.28
C GLU A 122 19.22 -4.53 -13.84
N ILE A 123 19.98 -5.61 -13.66
CA ILE A 123 20.14 -6.26 -12.34
C ILE A 123 20.97 -5.41 -11.38
N LYS A 124 22.06 -4.80 -11.87
CA LYS A 124 22.92 -3.94 -11.04
C LYS A 124 22.19 -2.64 -10.62
N PRO A 125 21.53 -1.89 -11.53
CA PRO A 125 20.66 -0.78 -11.17
C PRO A 125 19.53 -1.18 -10.20
N PHE A 126 18.88 -2.32 -10.43
CA PHE A 126 17.82 -2.82 -9.55
C PHE A 126 18.31 -2.99 -8.11
N ALA A 127 19.45 -3.68 -7.92
CA ALA A 127 20.03 -3.84 -6.60
C ALA A 127 20.47 -2.51 -5.97
N GLY A 128 20.92 -1.56 -6.78
CA GLY A 128 21.23 -0.19 -6.35
C GLY A 128 20.01 0.53 -5.79
N TRP A 129 18.88 0.48 -6.50
CA TRP A 129 17.63 1.12 -6.06
C TRP A 129 17.01 0.45 -4.83
N VAL A 130 17.02 -0.89 -4.76
CA VAL A 130 16.58 -1.62 -3.56
C VAL A 130 17.41 -1.21 -2.35
N ARG A 131 18.73 -1.09 -2.53
CA ARG A 131 19.63 -0.64 -1.47
C ARG A 131 19.35 0.79 -1.04
N ALA A 132 19.21 1.72 -1.98
CA ALA A 132 18.92 3.12 -1.69
C ALA A 132 17.62 3.25 -0.87
N LEU A 133 16.54 2.61 -1.32
CA LEU A 133 15.26 2.61 -0.60
C LEU A 133 15.40 2.17 0.86
N ILE A 134 16.15 1.08 1.10
CA ILE A 134 16.33 0.53 2.44
C ILE A 134 17.26 1.40 3.30
N GLU A 135 18.32 1.96 2.70
CA GLU A 135 19.26 2.86 3.39
C GLU A 135 18.58 4.18 3.80
N ASP A 136 17.57 4.63 3.07
CA ASP A 136 16.75 5.81 3.40
C ASP A 136 15.66 5.48 4.44
N LEU A 137 14.96 4.34 4.28
CA LEU A 137 13.89 3.93 5.20
C LEU A 137 14.38 3.66 6.62
N MET A 138 15.56 3.04 6.81
CA MET A 138 15.99 2.71 8.17
C MET A 138 16.17 3.91 9.11
N PRO A 139 16.92 4.97 8.73
CA PRO A 139 17.01 6.18 9.54
C PRO A 139 15.69 6.95 9.59
N HIS A 140 14.84 6.85 8.56
CA HIS A 140 13.48 7.42 8.57
C HIS A 140 12.65 6.87 9.75
N LEU A 141 12.48 5.54 9.83
CA LEU A 141 11.76 4.88 10.92
C LEU A 141 12.33 5.24 12.30
N MET A 142 13.66 5.39 12.41
CA MET A 142 14.29 5.79 13.67
C MET A 142 13.92 7.22 14.09
N LYS A 143 13.82 8.17 13.15
CA LYS A 143 13.39 9.54 13.46
C LYS A 143 11.94 9.55 13.93
N GLU A 144 11.11 8.71 13.34
CA GLU A 144 9.73 8.56 13.75
C GLU A 144 9.63 8.02 15.17
N GLU A 145 10.16 6.82 15.41
CA GLU A 145 10.03 6.11 16.68
C GLU A 145 10.74 6.79 17.86
N GLN A 146 11.85 7.50 17.60
CA GLN A 146 12.64 8.10 18.67
C GLN A 146 12.31 9.57 18.93
N ILE A 147 11.72 10.26 17.94
CA ILE A 147 11.51 11.71 18.02
C ILE A 147 10.06 12.07 17.75
N LEU A 148 9.55 11.78 16.54
CA LEU A 148 8.22 12.25 16.12
C LEU A 148 7.11 11.58 16.92
N PHE A 149 7.07 10.25 16.96
CA PHE A 149 6.03 9.48 17.63
C PHE A 149 5.98 9.74 19.15
N PRO A 150 7.11 9.77 19.89
CA PRO A 150 7.09 10.18 21.29
C PRO A 150 6.55 11.59 21.50
N ALA A 151 6.88 12.54 20.61
CA ALA A 151 6.34 13.89 20.67
C ALA A 151 4.82 13.92 20.42
N ILE A 152 4.32 13.18 19.43
CA ILE A 152 2.88 13.06 19.15
C ILE A 152 2.15 12.46 20.35
N ARG A 153 2.68 11.39 20.96
CA ARG A 153 2.10 10.77 22.16
C ARG A 153 2.02 11.76 23.33
N ALA A 154 3.08 12.53 23.58
CA ALA A 154 3.09 13.55 24.62
C ALA A 154 2.06 14.67 24.37
N MET A 155 1.98 15.18 23.13
CA MET A 155 0.97 16.19 22.76
C MET A 155 -0.45 15.66 22.94
N ALA A 156 -0.71 14.42 22.53
CA ALA A 156 -2.01 13.77 22.71
C ALA A 156 -2.41 13.60 24.19
N ALA A 157 -1.43 13.46 25.08
CA ALA A 157 -1.63 13.44 26.53
C ALA A 157 -1.80 14.84 27.15
N GLY A 158 -1.74 15.91 26.35
CA GLY A 158 -1.84 17.31 26.81
C GLY A 158 -0.53 17.84 27.41
N GLU A 159 0.60 17.16 27.18
CA GLU A 159 1.90 17.58 27.67
C GLU A 159 2.52 18.66 26.75
N GLN A 160 3.33 19.53 27.35
CA GLN A 160 4.10 20.50 26.58
C GLN A 160 5.35 19.81 26.02
N VAL A 161 5.46 19.75 24.69
CA VAL A 161 6.63 19.19 24.02
C VAL A 161 7.66 20.28 23.79
N SER A 162 8.82 20.15 24.42
CA SER A 162 9.98 21.01 24.19
C SER A 162 11.07 20.24 23.43
N GLY A 163 10.93 20.15 22.11
CA GLY A 163 11.93 19.56 21.21
C GLY A 163 12.85 20.61 20.56
N CYS A 164 13.99 20.17 20.04
CA CYS A 164 14.88 21.03 19.25
C CYS A 164 14.33 21.40 17.85
N PHE A 165 13.17 20.85 17.49
CA PHE A 165 12.52 21.01 16.18
C PHE A 165 11.48 22.14 16.14
N GLY A 166 11.19 22.82 17.25
CA GLY A 166 10.16 23.86 17.30
C GLY A 166 8.76 23.27 17.18
N HIS A 167 7.99 23.72 16.16
CA HIS A 167 6.63 23.23 15.93
C HIS A 167 6.63 21.79 15.40
N ILE A 168 5.65 20.95 15.80
CA ILE A 168 5.54 19.54 15.36
C ILE A 168 5.37 19.39 13.84
N GLY A 169 4.85 20.42 13.18
CA GLY A 169 4.78 20.47 11.72
C GLY A 169 6.14 20.44 11.02
N ASN A 170 7.23 20.86 11.68
CA ASN A 170 8.57 20.80 11.08
C ASN A 170 9.06 19.35 10.87
N PRO A 171 9.05 18.45 11.88
CA PRO A 171 9.40 17.06 11.66
C PRO A 171 8.39 16.33 10.76
N ILE A 172 7.09 16.66 10.82
CA ILE A 172 6.08 16.10 9.88
C ILE A 172 6.45 16.41 8.44
N ASN A 173 6.71 17.68 8.10
CA ASN A 173 7.11 18.08 6.75
C ASN A 173 8.39 17.38 6.28
N ALA A 174 9.31 17.09 7.20
CA ALA A 174 10.52 16.33 6.88
C ALA A 174 10.21 14.86 6.55
N MET A 175 9.29 14.22 7.28
CA MET A 175 8.86 12.84 6.97
C MET A 175 8.10 12.78 5.65
N GLU A 176 7.18 13.72 5.39
CA GLU A 176 6.46 13.80 4.10
C GLU A 176 7.41 13.98 2.91
N HIS A 177 8.48 14.78 3.06
CA HIS A 177 9.48 14.92 2.01
C HIS A 177 10.23 13.59 1.74
N GLU A 178 10.55 12.84 2.80
CA GLU A 178 11.21 11.54 2.67
C GLU A 178 10.25 10.47 2.10
N HIS A 179 8.94 10.58 2.34
CA HIS A 179 7.92 9.76 1.69
C HIS A 179 7.86 10.00 0.18
N ASP A 180 7.99 11.25 -0.26
CA ASP A 180 8.07 11.59 -1.69
C ASP A 180 9.32 10.97 -2.32
N GLU A 181 10.49 11.07 -1.65
CA GLU A 181 11.74 10.46 -2.12
C GLU A 181 11.64 8.92 -2.22
N ALA A 182 11.05 8.27 -1.21
CA ALA A 182 10.79 6.84 -1.25
C ALA A 182 9.85 6.45 -2.42
N SER A 183 8.82 7.25 -2.67
CA SER A 183 7.88 7.06 -3.78
C SER A 183 8.58 7.15 -5.14
N GLU A 184 9.50 8.12 -5.33
CA GLU A 184 10.31 8.21 -6.55
C GLU A 184 11.18 6.97 -6.78
N ILE A 185 11.79 6.42 -5.74
CA ILE A 185 12.58 5.18 -5.85
C ILE A 185 11.69 4.00 -6.25
N VAL A 186 10.50 3.89 -5.65
CA VAL A 186 9.52 2.86 -5.99
C VAL A 186 9.08 2.96 -7.45
N GLU A 187 8.84 4.15 -7.98
CA GLU A 187 8.49 4.35 -9.39
C GLU A 187 9.61 3.88 -10.32
N ARG A 188 10.86 4.20 -10.00
CA ARG A 188 12.04 3.73 -10.77
C ARG A 188 12.14 2.21 -10.73
N LEU A 189 11.89 1.58 -9.58
CA LEU A 189 11.86 0.13 -9.43
C LEU A 189 10.74 -0.50 -10.26
N ARG A 190 9.51 0.04 -10.21
CA ARG A 190 8.38 -0.46 -11.02
C ARG A 190 8.67 -0.36 -12.51
N ALA A 191 9.23 0.76 -12.97
CA ALA A 191 9.60 0.95 -14.37
C ALA A 191 10.68 -0.05 -14.82
N LEU A 192 11.73 -0.24 -14.02
CA LEU A 192 12.85 -1.13 -14.33
C LEU A 192 12.43 -2.61 -14.38
N THR A 193 11.44 -2.99 -13.58
CA THR A 193 11.05 -4.38 -13.37
C THR A 193 9.76 -4.80 -14.09
N ASN A 194 9.21 -3.91 -14.92
CA ASN A 194 7.88 -4.08 -15.53
C ASN A 194 6.82 -4.44 -14.47
N ASP A 195 6.68 -3.58 -13.47
CA ASP A 195 5.81 -3.76 -12.31
C ASP A 195 6.09 -5.06 -11.53
N PHE A 196 7.36 -5.29 -11.24
CA PHE A 196 7.84 -6.50 -10.54
C PHE A 196 7.46 -7.81 -11.25
N THR A 197 7.37 -7.79 -12.58
CA THR A 197 7.07 -8.98 -13.39
C THR A 197 8.36 -9.67 -13.81
N PRO A 198 8.70 -10.83 -13.24
CA PRO A 198 9.95 -11.51 -13.57
C PRO A 198 9.91 -12.06 -15.01
N PRO A 199 10.99 -11.91 -15.80
CA PRO A 199 11.03 -12.43 -17.16
C PRO A 199 10.98 -13.98 -17.19
N PRO A 200 10.68 -14.60 -18.35
CA PRO A 200 10.58 -16.06 -18.44
C PRO A 200 11.84 -16.81 -17.98
N HIS A 201 13.02 -16.24 -18.21
CA HIS A 201 14.32 -16.82 -17.84
C HIS A 201 14.73 -16.54 -16.38
N ALA A 202 13.92 -15.81 -15.60
CA ALA A 202 14.24 -15.50 -14.21
C ALA A 202 14.35 -16.77 -13.36
N CYS A 203 15.46 -16.89 -12.64
CA CYS A 203 15.68 -17.98 -11.68
C CYS A 203 14.76 -17.83 -10.45
N THR A 204 14.71 -18.86 -9.61
CA THR A 204 13.85 -18.87 -8.42
C THR A 204 14.12 -17.68 -7.48
N THR A 205 15.39 -17.35 -7.21
CA THR A 205 15.74 -16.21 -6.33
C THR A 205 15.28 -14.88 -6.90
N TRP A 206 15.38 -14.69 -8.22
CA TRP A 206 14.88 -13.48 -8.87
C TRP A 206 13.35 -13.38 -8.72
N ARG A 207 12.63 -14.46 -8.99
CA ARG A 207 11.16 -14.50 -8.82
C ARG A 207 10.73 -14.20 -7.39
N ILE A 208 11.41 -14.78 -6.40
CA ILE A 208 11.17 -14.49 -4.98
C ILE A 208 11.46 -13.02 -4.67
N CYS A 209 12.59 -12.48 -5.15
CA CYS A 209 12.95 -11.09 -4.90
C CYS A 209 11.88 -10.11 -5.40
N TYR A 210 11.37 -10.31 -6.62
CA TYR A 210 10.33 -9.45 -7.18
C TYR A 210 9.00 -9.60 -6.43
N ALA A 211 8.61 -10.82 -6.06
CA ALA A 211 7.40 -11.04 -5.28
C ALA A 211 7.49 -10.37 -3.89
N THR A 212 8.59 -10.58 -3.17
CA THR A 212 8.83 -9.93 -1.87
C THR A 212 8.88 -8.41 -2.00
N LEU A 213 9.49 -7.87 -3.05
CA LEU A 213 9.54 -6.43 -3.26
C LEU A 213 8.16 -5.85 -3.60
N LYS A 214 7.34 -6.58 -4.35
CA LYS A 214 5.97 -6.18 -4.66
C LYS A 214 5.10 -6.10 -3.40
N GLU A 215 5.22 -7.09 -2.51
CA GLU A 215 4.55 -7.07 -1.20
C GLU A 215 5.08 -5.93 -0.32
N PHE A 216 6.40 -5.75 -0.26
CA PHE A 216 7.04 -4.67 0.48
C PHE A 216 6.57 -3.28 0.04
N VAL A 217 6.50 -3.05 -1.26
CA VAL A 217 6.03 -1.77 -1.80
C VAL A 217 4.55 -1.54 -1.50
N ALA A 218 3.72 -2.59 -1.55
CA ALA A 218 2.31 -2.46 -1.21
C ALA A 218 2.12 -2.07 0.28
N ASP A 219 2.86 -2.73 1.18
CA ASP A 219 2.85 -2.38 2.61
C ASP A 219 3.37 -0.96 2.86
N LEU A 220 4.49 -0.59 2.23
CA LEU A 220 5.06 0.76 2.36
C LEU A 220 4.10 1.86 1.87
N GLN A 221 3.37 1.62 0.78
CA GLN A 221 2.38 2.57 0.28
C GLN A 221 1.20 2.73 1.25
N GLN A 222 0.77 1.63 1.89
CA GLN A 222 -0.26 1.68 2.92
C GLN A 222 0.23 2.40 4.18
N HIS A 223 1.45 2.12 4.62
CA HIS A 223 2.12 2.79 5.73
C HIS A 223 2.13 4.32 5.52
N ILE A 224 2.71 4.78 4.41
CA ILE A 224 2.79 6.21 4.07
C ILE A 224 1.39 6.83 3.97
N HIS A 225 0.41 6.12 3.42
CA HIS A 225 -0.97 6.61 3.34
C HIS A 225 -1.57 6.86 4.72
N ILE A 226 -1.41 5.93 5.66
CA ILE A 226 -1.92 6.06 7.02
C ILE A 226 -1.28 7.25 7.72
N GLU A 227 0.02 7.46 7.53
CA GLU A 227 0.72 8.58 8.14
C GLU A 227 0.29 9.92 7.57
N ASN A 228 0.42 10.09 6.25
CA ASN A 228 0.14 11.36 5.57
C ASN A 228 -1.33 11.75 5.64
N ASN A 229 -2.26 10.78 5.60
CA ASN A 229 -3.69 11.08 5.49
C ASN A 229 -4.46 10.90 6.81
N ILE A 230 -3.89 10.24 7.82
CA ILE A 230 -4.56 10.01 9.10
C ILE A 230 -3.73 10.53 10.27
N LEU A 231 -2.52 10.00 10.49
CA LEU A 231 -1.74 10.33 11.68
C LEU A 231 -1.33 11.81 11.71
N PHE A 232 -0.71 12.32 10.65
CA PHE A 232 -0.19 13.68 10.61
C PHE A 232 -1.31 14.73 10.61
N PRO A 233 -2.40 14.62 9.83
CA PRO A 233 -3.51 15.57 9.91
C PRO A 233 -4.16 15.60 11.29
N LYS A 234 -4.35 14.44 11.94
CA LYS A 234 -4.88 14.38 13.31
C LYS A 234 -3.93 15.04 14.30
N THR A 235 -2.63 14.84 14.13
CA THR A 235 -1.59 15.46 14.97
C THR A 235 -1.58 16.98 14.81
N LEU A 236 -1.78 17.52 13.61
CA LEU A 236 -1.79 18.97 13.39
C LEU A 236 -3.07 19.66 13.90
N ALA A 237 -4.09 18.90 14.26
CA ALA A 237 -5.37 19.40 14.75
C ALA A 237 -5.46 19.50 16.29
N ILE A 238 -4.46 19.02 17.03
CA ILE A 238 -4.39 19.11 18.51
C ILE A 238 -3.62 20.36 18.96
#